data_AF-A0A7S2PF28-F1
#
_entry.id   AF-A0A7S2PF28-F1
#
_cell.length_a   1.000
_cell.length_b   1.000
_cell.length_c   1.000
_cell.angle_alpha   90.00
_cell.angle_beta   90.00
_cell.angle_gamma   90.00
#
_symmetry.space_group_name_H-M   'P 1'
#
loop_
_entity.id
_entity.type
_entity.pdbx_description
1 polymer ?
#
loop_
_entity_poly.entity_id
_entity_poly.type
_entity_poly.pdbx_seq_one_letter_code
_entity_poly.pdbx_strand_id
1 'polypeptide(L)'
;KTMGAMLKTVHLLLAGLALLLVLVHAGPNSIERQITFKNYSGRRIGVFWVHPTTKRTVLQSKPDIKNGSSLNLNSFVGHEFELREMPSATTGQCENKECAVGYATVSENEEQTVFIYQGVTVEFEDDKSKAKGASEAIISHCTSVASAAIKSGSDEEVSVSKALDTMTGLTACIENSMTERIRKANEEIRFQAKIRRDMGAKWENYTCADLNVTSSEPVENITWSYNFETRDVHKMLDRDASKIYVVDDFISPEECQAMEKAANPSLHRATTADGDGGSKVSDARKAMQAGVKVPWHKEASGDPIATLSRRVYDFTNFVTGFDLEEHGQEDLMSIQYFGDNYEKGEPPDRYMPHCDGDCNGLPHRIGNRVATMVVYCEIPEVGGATQFRNSGIHLKPKVGMATFFSYVGSDGIMDDGFTEHSGCPVLKGNKKIVTQWMRKGVDKDNPWDSFNTLGVQETEEH
;
A
#
# COMPACT_ATOMS: atom_id res chain seq x y z
N LYS A 1 27.26 33.12 -44.83
CA LYS A 1 25.78 33.16 -44.64
C LYS A 1 25.21 31.91 -43.94
N THR A 2 26.00 30.87 -43.66
CA THR A 2 25.55 29.61 -43.05
C THR A 2 25.80 29.47 -41.54
N MET A 3 26.69 30.26 -40.93
CA MET A 3 26.92 30.28 -39.47
C MET A 3 25.87 31.09 -38.68
N GLY A 4 25.27 32.11 -39.29
CA GLY A 4 24.25 32.95 -38.63
C GLY A 4 22.87 32.29 -38.51
N ALA A 5 22.61 31.24 -39.29
CA ALA A 5 21.36 30.49 -39.23
C ALA A 5 21.38 29.46 -38.09
N MET A 6 22.52 28.81 -37.83
CA MET A 6 22.67 27.83 -36.73
C MET A 6 22.52 28.44 -35.34
N LEU A 7 23.02 29.67 -35.13
CA LEU A 7 22.90 30.34 -33.82
C LEU A 7 21.46 30.76 -33.50
N LYS A 8 20.63 31.07 -34.51
CA LYS A 8 19.21 31.41 -34.30
C LYS A 8 18.36 30.19 -33.96
N THR A 9 18.68 29.02 -34.50
CA THR A 9 17.97 27.77 -34.18
C THR A 9 18.31 27.29 -32.77
N VAL A 10 19.56 27.47 -32.31
CA VAL A 10 19.99 27.11 -30.95
C VAL A 10 19.36 28.05 -29.90
N HIS A 11 19.19 29.34 -30.19
CA HIS A 11 18.46 30.25 -29.29
C HIS A 11 16.94 29.99 -29.27
N LEU A 12 16.32 29.56 -30.38
CA LEU A 12 14.90 29.15 -30.35
C LEU A 12 14.68 27.81 -29.62
N LEU A 13 15.64 26.87 -29.68
CA LEU A 13 15.58 25.60 -28.94
C LEU A 13 15.83 25.80 -27.44
N LEU A 14 16.73 26.72 -27.06
CA LEU A 14 16.94 27.08 -25.65
C LEU A 14 15.79 27.91 -25.06
N ALA A 15 15.12 28.74 -25.87
CA ALA A 15 13.89 29.44 -25.45
C ALA A 15 12.66 28.51 -25.39
N GLY A 16 12.63 27.45 -26.21
CA GLY A 16 11.60 26.41 -26.18
C GLY A 16 11.73 25.42 -25.02
N LEU A 17 12.96 25.09 -24.59
CA LEU A 17 13.20 24.23 -23.43
C LEU A 17 13.02 24.95 -22.08
N ALA A 18 13.11 26.28 -22.05
CA ALA A 18 12.85 27.06 -20.84
C ALA A 18 11.35 27.11 -20.45
N LEU A 19 10.44 26.62 -21.32
CA LEU A 19 9.01 26.53 -21.02
C LEU A 19 8.58 25.19 -20.41
N LEU A 20 9.52 24.25 -20.14
CA LEU A 20 9.19 22.92 -19.63
C LEU A 20 9.88 22.53 -18.31
N LEU A 21 10.63 23.42 -17.67
CA LEU A 21 11.16 23.17 -16.33
C LEU A 21 11.00 24.40 -15.43
N VAL A 22 9.82 24.50 -14.82
CA VAL A 22 9.69 24.98 -13.44
C VAL A 22 9.38 23.75 -12.59
N LEU A 23 10.30 22.79 -12.58
CA LEU A 23 10.41 21.79 -11.50
C LEU A 23 11.02 22.53 -10.31
N VAL A 24 10.18 23.30 -9.62
CA VAL A 24 10.54 23.90 -8.34
C VAL A 24 10.13 22.90 -7.27
N HIS A 25 11.14 22.16 -6.79
CA HIS A 25 11.20 21.48 -5.50
C HIS A 25 9.88 20.88 -5.00
N ALA A 26 9.38 19.89 -5.74
CA ALA A 26 8.56 18.86 -5.13
C ALA A 26 9.54 17.97 -4.33
N GLY A 27 9.42 17.95 -3.00
CA GLY A 27 10.25 17.08 -2.16
C GLY A 27 10.04 15.61 -2.54
N PRO A 28 10.94 14.69 -2.15
CA PRO A 28 10.90 13.28 -2.56
C PRO A 28 9.61 12.51 -2.22
N ASN A 29 8.68 13.10 -1.45
CA ASN A 29 7.38 12.52 -1.05
C ASN A 29 6.16 13.26 -1.65
N SER A 30 6.32 14.06 -2.71
CA SER A 30 5.20 14.82 -3.28
C SER A 30 4.29 13.93 -4.12
N ILE A 31 3.08 13.68 -3.64
CA ILE A 31 2.07 12.89 -4.35
C ILE A 31 1.48 13.73 -5.51
N GLU A 32 1.61 13.26 -6.76
CA GLU A 32 1.01 13.89 -7.93
C GLU A 32 -0.52 13.69 -7.94
N ARG A 33 -1.25 14.75 -8.31
CA ARG A 33 -2.70 14.80 -8.41
C ARG A 33 -3.13 15.61 -9.62
N GLN A 34 -4.16 15.13 -10.31
CA GLN A 34 -4.86 15.91 -11.31
C GLN A 34 -5.93 16.77 -10.62
N ILE A 35 -5.89 18.09 -10.86
CA ILE A 35 -6.86 19.06 -10.36
C ILE A 35 -7.60 19.73 -11.53
N THR A 36 -8.91 19.85 -11.41
CA THR A 36 -9.76 20.46 -12.45
C THR A 36 -10.32 21.78 -11.95
N PHE A 37 -10.14 22.88 -12.68
CA PHE A 37 -10.77 24.17 -12.39
C PHE A 37 -11.95 24.38 -13.33
N LYS A 38 -13.16 24.59 -12.79
CA LYS A 38 -14.37 24.91 -13.56
C LYS A 38 -14.84 26.30 -13.24
N ASN A 39 -14.97 27.14 -14.27
CA ASN A 39 -15.35 28.53 -14.09
C ASN A 39 -16.85 28.73 -14.37
N TYR A 40 -17.59 29.11 -13.33
CA TYR A 40 -19.01 29.52 -13.38
C TYR A 40 -19.21 30.95 -12.87
N SER A 41 -18.14 31.74 -12.77
CA SER A 41 -18.17 33.09 -12.20
C SER A 41 -18.88 34.13 -13.07
N GLY A 42 -19.22 33.78 -14.31
CA GLY A 42 -19.67 34.73 -15.33
C GLY A 42 -18.52 35.55 -15.94
N ARG A 43 -17.28 35.38 -15.47
CA ARG A 43 -16.11 36.18 -15.84
C ARG A 43 -14.97 35.30 -16.36
N ARG A 44 -13.85 35.93 -16.72
CA ARG A 44 -12.61 35.25 -17.12
C ARG A 44 -11.71 35.09 -15.92
N ILE A 45 -11.14 33.90 -15.73
CA ILE A 45 -10.33 33.58 -14.55
C ILE A 45 -8.92 33.17 -14.97
N GLY A 46 -7.92 33.81 -14.37
CA GLY A 46 -6.52 33.37 -14.43
C GLY A 46 -6.22 32.45 -13.25
N VAL A 47 -5.61 31.29 -13.53
CA VAL A 47 -5.14 30.33 -12.51
C VAL A 47 -3.64 30.48 -12.36
N PHE A 48 -3.17 30.90 -11.19
CA PHE A 48 -1.76 31.15 -10.91
C PHE A 48 -1.26 30.18 -9.85
N TRP A 49 -0.25 29.37 -10.17
CA TRP A 49 0.43 28.57 -9.16
C TRP A 49 1.23 29.47 -8.21
N VAL A 50 1.13 29.24 -6.91
CA VAL A 50 1.83 29.97 -5.86
C VAL A 50 3.05 29.16 -5.43
N HIS A 51 4.25 29.73 -5.61
CA HIS A 51 5.48 29.08 -5.19
C HIS A 51 5.50 28.91 -3.66
N PRO A 52 5.73 27.69 -3.12
CA PRO A 52 5.60 27.39 -1.68
C PRO A 52 6.44 28.31 -0.77
N THR A 53 7.72 28.49 -1.13
CA THR A 53 8.69 29.31 -0.38
C THR A 53 8.65 30.79 -0.73
N THR A 54 8.72 31.14 -2.02
CA THR A 54 8.89 32.53 -2.44
C THR A 54 7.58 33.31 -2.54
N LYS A 55 6.43 32.62 -2.46
CA LYS A 55 5.08 33.17 -2.65
C LYS A 55 4.86 33.90 -3.98
N ARG A 56 5.76 33.69 -4.96
CA ARG A 56 5.60 34.23 -6.32
C ARG A 56 4.54 33.44 -7.06
N THR A 57 3.68 34.15 -7.80
CA THR A 57 2.59 33.55 -8.58
C THR A 57 2.97 33.40 -10.06
N VAL A 58 2.71 32.23 -10.65
CA VAL A 58 2.98 31.92 -12.06
C VAL A 58 1.70 31.49 -12.77
N LEU A 59 1.28 32.23 -13.80
CA LEU A 59 0.07 31.93 -14.57
C LEU A 59 0.19 30.57 -15.28
N GLN A 60 -0.72 29.66 -14.94
CA GLN A 60 -0.86 28.33 -15.52
C GLN A 60 -1.95 28.28 -16.60
N SER A 61 -3.02 29.04 -16.45
CA SER A 61 -4.07 29.14 -17.48
C SER A 61 -3.62 30.04 -18.64
N LYS A 62 -3.16 29.44 -19.75
CA LYS A 62 -2.88 30.15 -21.01
C LYS A 62 -3.65 29.51 -22.17
N PRO A 63 -4.75 30.11 -22.66
CA PRO A 63 -5.40 31.34 -22.19
C PRO A 63 -6.15 31.18 -20.85
N ASP A 64 -6.65 32.29 -20.30
CA ASP A 64 -7.55 32.35 -19.15
C ASP A 64 -8.82 31.50 -19.34
N ILE A 65 -9.36 30.99 -18.23
CA ILE A 65 -10.55 30.13 -18.24
C ILE A 65 -11.78 31.02 -18.45
N LYS A 66 -12.50 30.82 -19.57
CA LYS A 66 -13.77 31.50 -19.83
C LYS A 66 -14.90 30.92 -18.98
N ASN A 67 -15.95 31.69 -18.75
CA ASN A 67 -17.16 31.19 -18.09
C ASN A 67 -17.72 29.96 -18.83
N GLY A 68 -18.13 28.94 -18.07
CA GLY A 68 -18.58 27.63 -18.54
C GLY A 68 -17.46 26.70 -19.02
N SER A 69 -16.19 27.13 -18.98
CA SER A 69 -15.05 26.32 -19.41
C SER A 69 -14.29 25.72 -18.23
N SER A 70 -13.41 24.77 -18.51
CA SER A 70 -12.57 24.10 -17.52
C SER A 70 -11.10 24.07 -17.92
N LEU A 71 -10.24 23.89 -16.92
CA LEU A 71 -8.80 23.66 -17.08
C LEU A 71 -8.39 22.48 -16.19
N ASN A 72 -7.72 21.50 -16.79
CA ASN A 72 -7.11 20.39 -16.06
C ASN A 72 -5.62 20.66 -15.91
N LEU A 73 -5.10 20.49 -14.70
CA LEU A 73 -3.67 20.60 -14.40
C LEU A 73 -3.22 19.39 -13.60
N ASN A 74 -1.97 18.97 -13.81
CA ASN A 74 -1.28 18.09 -12.88
C ASN A 74 -0.50 18.95 -11.89
N SER A 75 -0.56 18.59 -10.61
CA SER A 75 0.16 19.27 -9.55
C SER A 75 0.43 18.32 -8.39
N PHE A 76 0.97 18.83 -7.29
CA PHE A 76 1.30 18.02 -6.12
C PHE A 76 0.43 18.42 -4.93
N VAL A 77 0.12 17.45 -4.06
CA VAL A 77 -0.59 17.70 -2.80
C VAL A 77 0.06 18.85 -2.04
N GLY A 78 -0.78 19.78 -1.54
CA GLY A 78 -0.34 20.97 -0.82
C GLY A 78 0.09 22.14 -1.71
N HIS A 79 0.15 21.98 -3.04
CA HIS A 79 0.30 23.12 -3.93
C HIS A 79 -0.91 24.05 -3.85
N GLU A 80 -0.64 25.36 -3.82
CA GLU A 80 -1.64 26.41 -3.74
C GLU A 80 -1.74 27.17 -5.07
N PHE A 81 -2.95 27.54 -5.44
CA PHE A 81 -3.28 28.30 -6.63
C PHE A 81 -4.08 29.54 -6.26
N GLU A 82 -3.62 30.69 -6.75
CA GLU A 82 -4.35 31.94 -6.70
C GLU A 82 -5.20 32.09 -7.97
N LEU A 83 -6.50 32.26 -7.78
CA LEU A 83 -7.51 32.42 -8.82
C LEU A 83 -7.83 33.90 -8.91
N ARG A 84 -7.58 34.54 -10.06
CA ARG A 84 -7.81 35.97 -10.24
C ARG A 84 -8.87 36.22 -11.30
N GLU A 85 -9.80 37.11 -11.00
CA GLU A 85 -10.64 37.72 -12.03
C GLU A 85 -9.76 38.50 -13.01
N MET A 86 -9.94 38.22 -14.30
CA MET A 86 -9.25 38.93 -15.36
C MET A 86 -10.08 40.13 -15.82
N PRO A 87 -9.48 41.32 -15.96
CA PRO A 87 -10.20 42.49 -16.45
C PRO A 87 -10.93 42.23 -17.78
N SER A 88 -12.06 42.91 -17.97
CA SER A 88 -12.79 42.85 -19.24
C SER A 88 -11.90 43.23 -20.41
N ALA A 89 -11.95 42.44 -21.49
CA ALA A 89 -11.18 42.72 -22.71
C ALA A 89 -11.60 44.06 -23.37
N THR A 90 -12.82 44.52 -23.09
CA THR A 90 -13.39 45.73 -23.71
C THR A 90 -13.18 46.97 -22.85
N THR A 91 -13.34 46.87 -21.53
CA THR A 91 -13.26 48.04 -20.62
C THR A 91 -11.95 48.11 -19.85
N GLY A 92 -11.14 47.05 -19.85
CA GLY A 92 -9.88 46.97 -19.10
C GLY A 92 -10.07 46.99 -17.58
N GLN A 93 -11.30 46.86 -17.08
CA GLN A 93 -11.64 46.92 -15.66
C GLN A 93 -12.40 45.66 -15.22
N CYS A 94 -12.24 45.34 -13.94
CA CYS A 94 -13.06 44.36 -13.23
C CYS A 94 -14.33 45.01 -12.69
N GLU A 95 -15.35 44.20 -12.38
CA GLU A 95 -16.72 44.67 -12.11
C GLU A 95 -16.81 45.68 -10.97
N ASN A 96 -16.04 45.48 -9.90
CA ASN A 96 -16.01 46.35 -8.72
C ASN A 96 -14.81 47.30 -8.71
N LYS A 97 -14.19 47.59 -9.87
CA LYS A 97 -12.92 48.31 -10.05
C LYS A 97 -11.68 47.60 -9.47
N GLU A 98 -11.86 46.70 -8.51
CA GLU A 98 -10.87 45.74 -8.05
C GLU A 98 -11.25 44.33 -8.55
N CYS A 99 -10.25 43.57 -8.98
CA CYS A 99 -10.43 42.21 -9.47
C CYS A 99 -10.48 41.26 -8.29
N ALA A 100 -11.53 40.45 -8.21
CA ALA A 100 -11.67 39.48 -7.13
C ALA A 100 -10.59 38.39 -7.20
N VAL A 101 -10.22 37.88 -6.03
CA VAL A 101 -9.19 36.85 -5.86
C VAL A 101 -9.72 35.75 -4.95
N GLY A 102 -9.45 34.50 -5.30
CA GLY A 102 -9.70 33.32 -4.48
C GLY A 102 -8.50 32.39 -4.47
N TYR A 103 -8.55 31.37 -3.63
CA TYR A 103 -7.46 30.42 -3.47
C TYR A 103 -7.96 28.99 -3.52
N ALA A 104 -7.13 28.09 -4.06
CA ALA A 104 -7.39 26.67 -4.10
C ALA A 104 -6.13 25.89 -3.74
N THR A 105 -6.27 24.83 -2.96
CA THR A 105 -5.15 23.95 -2.57
C THR A 105 -5.43 22.54 -3.07
N VAL A 106 -4.39 21.90 -3.59
CA VAL A 106 -4.46 20.50 -4.02
C VAL A 106 -4.54 19.60 -2.79
N SER A 107 -5.63 18.83 -2.67
CA SER A 107 -5.84 17.89 -1.57
C SER A 107 -5.25 16.51 -1.89
N GLU A 108 -5.20 15.64 -0.88
CA GLU A 108 -4.79 14.23 -1.04
C GLU A 108 -5.85 13.38 -1.78
N ASN A 109 -7.09 13.87 -1.84
CA ASN A 109 -8.25 13.20 -2.40
C ASN A 109 -8.18 13.14 -3.94
N GLU A 110 -8.88 12.17 -4.55
CA GLU A 110 -8.87 11.97 -5.99
C GLU A 110 -9.98 12.76 -6.69
N GLU A 111 -9.84 12.97 -8.00
CA GLU A 111 -10.82 13.68 -8.85
C GLU A 111 -11.19 15.11 -8.38
N GLN A 112 -10.28 15.80 -7.69
CA GLN A 112 -10.55 17.12 -7.14
C GLN A 112 -10.92 18.13 -8.24
N THR A 113 -12.10 18.74 -8.09
CA THR A 113 -12.64 19.78 -8.95
C THR A 113 -12.90 21.04 -8.13
N VAL A 114 -12.33 22.15 -8.58
CA VAL A 114 -12.46 23.50 -8.03
C VAL A 114 -13.52 24.24 -8.84
N PHE A 115 -14.65 24.53 -8.24
CA PHE A 115 -15.72 25.33 -8.82
C PHE A 115 -15.53 26.80 -8.44
N ILE A 116 -15.51 27.67 -9.43
CA ILE A 116 -15.26 29.10 -9.25
C ILE A 116 -16.54 29.85 -9.61
N TYR A 117 -17.19 30.45 -8.61
CA TYR A 117 -18.44 31.18 -8.74
C TYR A 117 -18.23 32.70 -8.73
N GLN A 118 -19.33 33.45 -8.75
CA GLN A 118 -19.30 34.91 -8.75
C GLN A 118 -18.51 35.45 -7.55
N GLY A 119 -17.77 36.53 -7.75
CA GLY A 119 -16.85 37.07 -6.74
C GLY A 119 -15.61 36.20 -6.50
N VAL A 120 -15.33 35.22 -7.38
CA VAL A 120 -14.25 34.22 -7.22
C VAL A 120 -14.42 33.42 -5.93
N THR A 121 -15.67 33.15 -5.56
CA THR A 121 -16.01 32.22 -4.48
C THR A 121 -15.66 30.80 -4.93
N VAL A 122 -15.00 30.02 -4.08
CA VAL A 122 -14.46 28.71 -4.44
C VAL A 122 -15.18 27.62 -3.66
N GLU A 123 -15.67 26.61 -4.38
CA GLU A 123 -16.16 25.35 -3.82
C GLU A 123 -15.38 24.18 -4.39
N PHE A 124 -15.35 23.06 -3.67
CA PHE A 124 -14.61 21.87 -4.06
C PHE A 124 -15.51 20.65 -4.10
N GLU A 125 -15.25 19.79 -5.06
CA GLU A 125 -15.80 18.44 -5.13
C GLU A 125 -14.66 17.45 -5.38
N ASP A 126 -14.61 16.35 -4.65
CA ASP A 126 -13.65 15.25 -4.80
C ASP A 126 -14.35 13.90 -4.67
N ASP A 127 -13.61 12.80 -4.86
CA ASP A 127 -14.12 11.44 -4.72
C ASP A 127 -14.88 11.21 -3.40
N LYS A 128 -14.35 11.69 -2.27
CA LYS A 128 -14.98 11.57 -0.95
C LYS A 128 -16.24 12.41 -0.83
N SER A 129 -16.23 13.66 -1.30
CA SER A 129 -17.40 14.53 -1.24
C SER A 129 -18.50 14.05 -2.18
N LYS A 130 -18.16 13.49 -3.36
CA LYS A 130 -19.11 12.84 -4.27
C LYS A 130 -19.73 11.61 -3.62
N ALA A 131 -18.92 10.77 -2.96
CA ALA A 131 -19.42 9.61 -2.22
C ALA A 131 -20.38 10.05 -1.12
N LYS A 132 -20.01 11.06 -0.32
CA LYS A 132 -20.86 11.64 0.73
C LYS A 132 -22.16 12.21 0.18
N GLY A 133 -22.10 13.04 -0.87
CA GLY A 133 -23.28 13.64 -1.50
C GLY A 133 -24.22 12.60 -2.09
N ALA A 134 -23.67 11.52 -2.67
CA ALA A 134 -24.47 10.39 -3.13
C ALA A 134 -25.17 9.66 -1.96
N SER A 135 -24.49 9.48 -0.82
CA SER A 135 -25.08 8.92 0.39
C SER A 135 -26.16 9.82 0.98
N GLU A 136 -25.92 11.13 1.05
CA GLU A 136 -26.90 12.13 1.52
C GLU A 136 -28.13 12.21 0.62
N ALA A 137 -27.96 12.10 -0.70
CA ALA A 137 -29.07 12.05 -1.65
C ALA A 137 -29.95 10.82 -1.43
N ILE A 138 -29.37 9.65 -1.13
CA ILE A 138 -30.11 8.45 -0.76
C ILE A 138 -30.89 8.67 0.53
N ILE A 139 -30.22 9.18 1.57
CA ILE A 139 -30.86 9.45 2.87
C ILE A 139 -32.01 10.44 2.71
N SER A 140 -31.79 11.53 1.98
CA SER A 140 -32.81 12.55 1.70
C SER A 140 -33.99 11.94 0.93
N HIS A 141 -33.72 11.13 -0.10
CA HIS A 141 -34.76 10.45 -0.86
C HIS A 141 -35.59 9.53 0.04
N CYS A 142 -34.96 8.62 0.78
CA CYS A 142 -35.65 7.69 1.65
C CYS A 142 -36.41 8.40 2.78
N THR A 143 -35.84 9.47 3.36
CA THR A 143 -36.52 10.31 4.36
C THR A 143 -37.74 11.00 3.78
N SER A 144 -37.69 11.45 2.52
CA SER A 144 -38.83 12.07 1.86
C SER A 144 -39.99 11.08 1.62
N VAL A 145 -39.67 9.84 1.24
CA VAL A 145 -40.63 8.74 1.08
C VAL A 145 -41.28 8.41 2.42
N ALA A 146 -40.48 8.24 3.49
CA ALA A 146 -40.96 8.00 4.84
C ALA A 146 -41.88 9.12 5.34
N SER A 147 -41.49 10.38 5.11
CA SER A 147 -42.27 11.56 5.49
C SER A 147 -43.61 11.64 4.76
N ALA A 148 -43.66 11.24 3.49
CA ALA A 148 -44.90 11.18 2.72
C ALA A 148 -45.86 10.08 3.25
N ALA A 149 -45.32 8.94 3.68
CA ALA A 149 -46.11 7.84 4.27
C ALA A 149 -46.73 8.20 5.64
N ILE A 150 -46.08 9.07 6.42
CA ILE A 150 -46.64 9.59 7.68
C ILE A 150 -47.81 10.53 7.37
N LYS A 151 -47.63 11.47 6.43
CA LYS A 151 -48.61 12.52 6.07
C LYS A 151 -49.86 12.02 5.33
N SER A 152 -49.84 10.82 4.76
CA SER A 152 -50.99 10.23 4.08
C SER A 152 -52.00 9.55 5.02
N GLY A 153 -51.74 9.52 6.33
CA GLY A 153 -52.75 9.16 7.33
C GLY A 153 -53.54 10.39 7.74
N SER A 154 -54.86 10.25 7.87
CA SER A 154 -55.75 11.23 8.50
C SER A 154 -55.21 11.67 9.88
N ASP A 155 -55.64 12.85 10.35
CA ASP A 155 -55.28 13.53 11.61
C ASP A 155 -55.55 12.75 12.92
N GLU A 156 -55.54 11.42 12.90
CA GLU A 156 -55.47 10.56 14.08
C GLU A 156 -54.02 10.42 14.54
N GLU A 157 -53.84 10.46 15.86
CA GLU A 157 -52.60 10.24 16.59
C GLU A 157 -51.77 9.12 15.93
N VAL A 158 -50.56 9.44 15.45
CA VAL A 158 -49.69 8.48 14.76
C VAL A 158 -49.44 7.30 15.70
N SER A 159 -50.05 6.14 15.40
CA SER A 159 -49.88 4.95 16.23
C SER A 159 -48.41 4.53 16.27
N VAL A 160 -47.97 4.01 17.40
CA VAL A 160 -46.61 3.46 17.58
C VAL A 160 -46.28 2.42 16.50
N SER A 161 -47.29 1.65 16.04
CA SER A 161 -47.12 0.68 14.95
C SER A 161 -46.78 1.36 13.61
N LYS A 162 -47.49 2.45 13.24
CA LYS A 162 -47.24 3.17 11.98
C LYS A 162 -45.87 3.85 11.97
N ALA A 163 -45.42 4.35 13.12
CA ALA A 163 -44.07 4.91 13.27
C ALA A 163 -42.99 3.82 13.09
N LEU A 164 -43.18 2.64 13.68
CA LEU A 164 -42.27 1.51 13.54
C LEU A 164 -42.21 0.96 12.11
N ASP A 165 -43.35 0.85 11.43
CA ASP A 165 -43.43 0.44 10.03
C ASP A 165 -42.72 1.44 9.11
N THR A 166 -42.87 2.75 9.39
CA THR A 166 -42.21 3.81 8.63
C THR A 166 -40.69 3.78 8.83
N MET A 167 -40.22 3.58 10.07
CA MET A 167 -38.78 3.42 10.35
C MET A 167 -38.21 2.18 9.66
N THR A 168 -38.94 1.07 9.69
CA THR A 168 -38.55 -0.17 8.98
C THR A 168 -38.44 0.07 7.47
N GLY A 169 -39.40 0.79 6.89
CA GLY A 169 -39.38 1.17 5.48
C GLY A 169 -38.23 2.12 5.12
N LEU A 170 -37.89 3.07 6.01
CA LEU A 170 -36.74 3.95 5.84
C LEU A 170 -35.42 3.17 5.83
N THR A 171 -35.21 2.30 6.82
CA THR A 171 -34.02 1.43 6.89
C THR A 171 -33.91 0.57 5.65
N ALA A 172 -34.98 -0.11 5.24
CA ALA A 172 -34.99 -0.94 4.04
C ALA A 172 -34.69 -0.14 2.76
N CYS A 173 -35.19 1.10 2.64
CA CYS A 173 -34.88 1.97 1.51
C CYS A 173 -33.39 2.31 1.44
N ILE A 174 -32.78 2.66 2.58
CA ILE A 174 -31.36 2.97 2.67
C ILE A 174 -30.51 1.73 2.36
N GLU A 175 -30.80 0.60 3.00
CA GLU A 175 -30.08 -0.66 2.82
C GLU A 175 -30.11 -1.11 1.36
N ASN A 176 -31.28 -1.13 0.72
CA ASN A 176 -31.41 -1.53 -0.69
C ASN A 176 -30.65 -0.58 -1.63
N SER A 177 -30.72 0.73 -1.37
CA SER A 177 -30.05 1.74 -2.20
C SER A 177 -28.53 1.69 -2.07
N MET A 178 -28.02 1.38 -0.87
CA MET A 178 -26.59 1.23 -0.61
C MET A 178 -26.06 -0.11 -1.11
N THR A 179 -26.83 -1.19 -0.97
CA THR A 179 -26.43 -2.55 -1.36
C THR A 179 -26.00 -2.61 -2.82
N GLU A 180 -26.77 -2.01 -3.73
CA GLU A 180 -26.44 -2.02 -5.15
C GLU A 180 -25.16 -1.23 -5.48
N ARG A 181 -24.93 -0.11 -4.77
CA ARG A 181 -23.69 0.67 -4.92
C ARG A 181 -22.47 -0.09 -4.40
N ILE A 182 -22.58 -0.67 -3.21
CA ILE A 182 -21.54 -1.49 -2.59
C ILE A 182 -21.23 -2.69 -3.49
N ARG A 183 -22.26 -3.36 -4.04
CA ARG A 183 -22.10 -4.47 -4.99
C ARG A 183 -21.30 -4.04 -6.22
N LYS A 184 -21.68 -2.94 -6.87
CA LYS A 184 -20.95 -2.42 -8.04
C LYS A 184 -19.51 -2.02 -7.73
N ALA A 185 -19.29 -1.35 -6.60
CA ALA A 185 -17.94 -0.99 -6.16
C ALA A 185 -17.09 -2.25 -5.90
N ASN A 186 -17.66 -3.26 -5.23
CA ASN A 186 -16.98 -4.53 -4.98
C ASN A 186 -16.70 -5.32 -6.27
N GLU A 187 -17.59 -5.28 -7.26
CA GLU A 187 -17.36 -5.90 -8.57
C GLU A 187 -16.20 -5.24 -9.31
N GLU A 188 -16.14 -3.90 -9.30
CA GLU A 188 -15.02 -3.15 -9.87
C GLU A 188 -13.70 -3.47 -9.15
N ILE A 189 -13.69 -3.46 -7.81
CA ILE A 189 -12.52 -3.82 -7.01
C ILE A 189 -12.02 -5.23 -7.36
N ARG A 190 -12.94 -6.22 -7.46
CA ARG A 190 -12.59 -7.59 -7.83
C ARG A 190 -12.04 -7.70 -9.24
N PHE A 191 -12.61 -6.95 -10.19
CA PHE A 191 -12.14 -6.92 -11.56
C PHE A 191 -10.71 -6.36 -11.65
N GLN A 192 -10.44 -5.25 -10.97
CA GLN A 192 -9.10 -4.65 -10.90
C GLN A 192 -8.10 -5.57 -10.20
N ALA A 193 -8.50 -6.21 -9.09
CA ALA A 193 -7.68 -7.20 -8.40
C ALA A 193 -7.34 -8.40 -9.29
N LYS A 194 -8.29 -8.87 -10.11
CA LYS A 194 -8.05 -9.93 -11.09
C LYS A 194 -7.01 -9.48 -12.13
N ILE A 195 -7.16 -8.29 -12.72
CA ILE A 195 -6.17 -7.77 -13.68
C ILE A 195 -4.78 -7.71 -13.05
N ARG A 196 -4.68 -7.17 -11.83
CA ARG A 196 -3.41 -7.11 -11.07
C ARG A 196 -2.78 -8.50 -10.93
N ARG A 197 -3.54 -9.51 -10.51
CA ARG A 197 -3.06 -10.89 -10.36
C ARG A 197 -2.63 -11.51 -11.70
N ASP A 198 -3.41 -11.31 -12.75
CA ASP A 198 -3.09 -11.81 -14.10
C ASP A 198 -1.78 -11.18 -14.63
N MET A 199 -1.56 -9.89 -14.35
CA MET A 199 -0.30 -9.20 -14.67
C MET A 199 0.84 -9.69 -13.79
N GLY A 200 0.62 -9.87 -12.48
CA GLY A 200 1.61 -10.35 -11.53
C GLY A 200 2.21 -11.70 -11.92
N ALA A 201 1.37 -12.64 -12.40
CA ALA A 201 1.85 -13.94 -12.89
C ALA A 201 2.84 -13.81 -14.06
N LYS A 202 2.61 -12.87 -14.98
CA LYS A 202 3.52 -12.60 -16.10
C LYS A 202 4.78 -11.87 -15.63
N TRP A 203 4.61 -10.94 -14.69
CA TRP A 203 5.71 -10.16 -14.11
C TRP A 203 6.73 -11.06 -13.41
N GLU A 204 6.27 -11.99 -12.58
CA GLU A 204 7.14 -12.92 -11.84
C GLU A 204 8.00 -13.78 -12.78
N ASN A 205 7.37 -14.33 -13.83
CA ASN A 205 8.10 -15.10 -14.83
C ASN A 205 9.19 -14.27 -15.54
N TYR A 206 8.91 -12.99 -15.81
CA TYR A 206 9.87 -12.10 -16.46
C TYR A 206 11.01 -11.71 -15.51
N THR A 207 10.69 -11.21 -14.31
CA THR A 207 11.69 -10.69 -13.37
C THR A 207 12.54 -11.78 -12.73
N CYS A 208 12.01 -12.97 -12.50
CA CYS A 208 12.81 -14.10 -12.03
C CYS A 208 13.68 -14.73 -13.13
N ALA A 209 13.34 -14.54 -14.41
CA ALA A 209 14.13 -15.07 -15.54
C ALA A 209 15.22 -14.10 -16.02
N ASP A 210 14.98 -12.80 -15.92
CA ASP A 210 15.93 -11.78 -16.35
C ASP A 210 16.88 -11.37 -15.21
N LEU A 211 18.09 -11.92 -15.24
CA LEU A 211 19.12 -11.69 -14.23
C LEU A 211 19.61 -10.23 -14.17
N ASN A 212 19.32 -9.40 -15.19
CA ASN A 212 19.75 -8.00 -15.23
C ASN A 212 18.77 -7.05 -14.53
N VAL A 213 17.56 -7.49 -14.20
CA VAL A 213 16.57 -6.66 -13.50
C VAL A 213 17.13 -6.21 -12.16
N THR A 214 17.16 -4.91 -11.87
CA THR A 214 17.63 -4.38 -10.59
C THR A 214 16.54 -4.51 -9.52
N SER A 215 16.92 -4.40 -8.24
CA SER A 215 15.92 -4.23 -7.18
C SER A 215 15.02 -3.03 -7.48
N SER A 216 13.76 -3.14 -7.09
CA SER A 216 12.84 -2.00 -7.08
C SER A 216 13.35 -0.92 -6.15
N GLU A 217 13.10 0.34 -6.50
CA GLU A 217 13.42 1.49 -5.66
C GLU A 217 12.37 1.64 -4.53
N PRO A 218 12.78 2.08 -3.33
CA PRO A 218 11.84 2.38 -2.26
C PRO A 218 10.97 3.60 -2.57
N VAL A 219 9.75 3.60 -2.05
CA VAL A 219 8.85 4.75 -2.07
C VAL A 219 9.34 5.81 -1.09
N GLU A 220 9.86 5.40 0.06
CA GLU A 220 10.37 6.28 1.09
C GLU A 220 11.48 5.56 1.90
N ASN A 221 12.47 6.31 2.38
CA ASN A 221 13.48 5.81 3.31
C ASN A 221 13.26 6.41 4.70
N ILE A 222 13.29 5.56 5.72
CA ILE A 222 13.23 5.96 7.14
C ILE A 222 14.37 5.30 7.91
N THR A 223 14.54 5.69 9.16
CA THR A 223 15.48 5.05 10.09
C THR A 223 14.72 4.42 11.24
N TRP A 224 15.20 3.27 11.70
CA TRP A 224 14.71 2.63 12.92
C TRP A 224 15.85 2.48 13.92
N SER A 225 15.66 3.02 15.13
CA SER A 225 16.64 2.91 16.22
C SER A 225 16.19 1.86 17.23
N TYR A 226 17.04 0.88 17.49
CA TYR A 226 16.80 -0.23 18.41
C TYR A 226 18.09 -0.54 19.18
N ASN A 227 18.02 -0.66 20.51
CA ASN A 227 19.17 -0.91 21.38
C ASN A 227 20.42 -0.06 21.07
N PHE A 228 20.21 1.25 20.88
CA PHE A 228 21.26 2.24 20.54
C PHE A 228 21.91 2.09 19.16
N GLU A 229 21.46 1.14 18.34
CA GLU A 229 21.82 1.01 16.93
C GLU A 229 20.74 1.65 16.07
N THR A 230 21.14 2.30 14.97
CA THR A 230 20.21 2.87 13.98
C THR A 230 20.41 2.16 12.66
N ARG A 231 19.30 1.72 12.07
CA ARG A 231 19.26 1.00 10.79
C ARG A 231 18.51 1.78 9.75
N ASP A 232 18.98 1.67 8.50
CA ASP A 232 18.27 2.18 7.34
C ASP A 232 17.12 1.23 6.97
N VAL A 233 15.96 1.82 6.71
CA VAL A 233 14.72 1.10 6.42
C VAL A 233 14.11 1.67 5.14
N HIS A 234 13.94 0.81 4.16
CA HIS A 234 13.41 1.10 2.84
C HIS A 234 11.94 0.69 2.78
N LYS A 235 11.03 1.67 2.69
CA LYS A 235 9.60 1.42 2.50
C LYS A 235 9.33 1.09 1.04
N MET A 236 9.01 -0.17 0.76
CA MET A 236 8.69 -0.62 -0.60
C MET A 236 7.18 -0.49 -0.89
N LEU A 237 6.35 -0.74 0.12
CA LEU A 237 4.90 -0.59 0.08
C LEU A 237 4.39 -0.23 1.48
N ASP A 238 3.54 0.79 1.59
CA ASP A 238 2.95 1.20 2.86
C ASP A 238 1.43 1.38 2.70
N ARG A 239 0.71 0.25 2.61
CA ARG A 239 -0.75 0.21 2.69
C ARG A 239 -1.15 -0.25 4.07
N ASP A 240 -2.38 0.08 4.49
CA ASP A 240 -2.87 -0.31 5.82
C ASP A 240 -2.82 -1.83 6.01
N ALA A 241 -3.43 -2.58 5.08
CA ALA A 241 -3.45 -4.05 5.10
C ALA A 241 -2.26 -4.74 4.40
N SER A 242 -1.31 -3.98 3.83
CA SER A 242 -0.20 -4.55 3.06
C SER A 242 1.05 -3.67 3.18
N LYS A 243 1.97 -4.04 4.07
CA LYS A 243 3.26 -3.35 4.24
C LYS A 243 4.38 -4.22 3.70
N ILE A 244 5.34 -3.64 2.98
CA ILE A 244 6.58 -4.32 2.54
C ILE A 244 7.74 -3.37 2.81
N TYR A 245 8.65 -3.79 3.67
CA TYR A 245 9.79 -3.00 4.14
C TYR A 245 11.06 -3.83 4.00
N VAL A 246 12.16 -3.17 3.71
CA VAL A 246 13.49 -3.79 3.67
C VAL A 246 14.38 -3.07 4.67
N VAL A 247 15.12 -3.83 5.47
CA VAL A 247 16.00 -3.29 6.52
C VAL A 247 17.42 -3.73 6.25
N ASP A 248 18.32 -2.75 6.19
CA ASP A 248 19.75 -3.00 6.01
C ASP A 248 20.40 -3.39 7.35
N ASP A 249 21.45 -4.21 7.25
CA ASP A 249 22.25 -4.69 8.39
C ASP A 249 21.43 -5.30 9.55
N PHE A 250 20.27 -5.89 9.26
CA PHE A 250 19.34 -6.40 10.26
C PHE A 250 19.91 -7.55 11.11
N ILE A 251 20.71 -8.44 10.52
CA ILE A 251 21.31 -9.60 11.20
C ILE A 251 22.85 -9.56 11.14
N SER A 252 23.48 -9.95 12.23
CA SER A 252 24.94 -10.09 12.31
C SER A 252 25.45 -11.44 11.75
N PRO A 253 26.72 -11.53 11.33
CA PRO A 253 27.33 -12.80 10.96
C PRO A 253 27.29 -13.85 12.09
N GLU A 254 27.40 -13.42 13.34
CA GLU A 254 27.36 -14.29 14.53
C GLU A 254 25.98 -14.91 14.74
N GLU A 255 24.91 -14.12 14.56
CA GLU A 255 23.53 -14.61 14.61
C GLU A 255 23.25 -15.59 13.47
N CYS A 256 23.75 -15.32 12.27
CA CYS A 256 23.66 -16.27 11.14
C CYS A 256 24.35 -17.61 11.43
N GLN A 257 25.56 -17.58 12.00
CA GLN A 257 26.29 -18.79 12.39
C GLN A 257 25.57 -19.56 13.51
N ALA A 258 24.98 -18.86 14.47
CA ALA A 258 24.20 -19.48 15.53
C ALA A 258 22.96 -20.20 14.97
N MET A 259 22.25 -19.57 14.04
CA MET A 259 21.11 -20.16 13.34
C MET A 259 21.50 -21.39 12.53
N GLU A 260 22.58 -21.32 11.74
CA GLU A 260 23.06 -22.47 10.97
C GLU A 260 23.46 -23.64 11.87
N LYS A 261 24.19 -23.37 12.96
CA LYS A 261 24.59 -24.39 13.93
C LYS A 261 23.39 -25.06 14.60
N ALA A 262 22.35 -24.29 14.93
CA ALA A 262 21.13 -24.81 15.56
C ALA A 262 20.27 -25.62 14.57
N ALA A 263 20.23 -25.21 13.30
CA ALA A 263 19.43 -25.85 12.26
C ALA A 263 20.05 -27.16 11.72
N ASN A 264 21.38 -27.21 11.56
CA ASN A 264 22.08 -28.31 10.88
C ASN A 264 21.69 -29.73 11.34
N PRO A 265 21.51 -30.01 12.65
CA PRO A 265 21.13 -31.35 13.12
C PRO A 265 19.73 -31.83 12.68
N SER A 266 18.83 -30.90 12.34
CA SER A 266 17.42 -31.18 12.04
C SER A 266 16.99 -30.77 10.62
N LEU A 267 17.95 -30.40 9.76
CA LEU A 267 17.69 -30.07 8.35
C LEU A 267 17.07 -31.27 7.61
N HIS A 268 15.90 -31.03 7.01
CA HIS A 268 15.18 -32.01 6.20
C HIS A 268 14.56 -31.33 4.97
N ARG A 269 14.14 -32.10 3.97
CA ARG A 269 13.45 -31.54 2.79
C ARG A 269 12.11 -30.93 3.18
N ALA A 270 11.80 -29.78 2.59
CA ALA A 270 10.58 -29.07 2.89
C ALA A 270 9.32 -29.88 2.55
N THR A 271 8.37 -29.84 3.46
CA THR A 271 7.03 -30.41 3.32
C THR A 271 5.99 -29.29 3.23
N THR A 272 4.89 -29.55 2.55
CA THR A 272 3.66 -28.74 2.58
C THR A 272 2.59 -29.49 3.36
N ALA A 273 1.78 -28.74 4.12
CA ALA A 273 0.58 -29.27 4.74
C ALA A 273 -0.33 -29.86 3.65
N ASP A 274 -0.83 -31.07 3.87
CA ASP A 274 -1.67 -31.76 2.88
C ASP A 274 -3.17 -31.43 3.01
N GLY A 275 -3.53 -30.52 3.91
CA GLY A 275 -4.91 -30.10 4.16
C GLY A 275 -5.68 -31.02 5.11
N ASP A 276 -5.14 -32.20 5.44
CA ASP A 276 -5.76 -33.23 6.30
C ASP A 276 -4.98 -33.44 7.62
N GLY A 277 -4.15 -32.46 8.00
CA GLY A 277 -3.31 -32.52 9.20
C GLY A 277 -1.98 -33.28 9.02
N GLY A 278 -1.67 -33.74 7.82
CA GLY A 278 -0.40 -34.38 7.45
C GLY A 278 0.56 -33.43 6.72
N SER A 279 1.75 -33.95 6.41
CA SER A 279 2.80 -33.23 5.68
C SER A 279 3.31 -34.08 4.51
N LYS A 280 3.34 -33.52 3.29
CA LYS A 280 3.91 -34.16 2.09
C LYS A 280 5.10 -33.38 1.58
N VAL A 281 6.12 -34.07 1.08
CA VAL A 281 7.27 -33.42 0.39
C VAL A 281 6.74 -32.55 -0.74
N SER A 282 7.18 -31.30 -0.80
CA SER A 282 6.63 -30.30 -1.71
C SER A 282 7.40 -30.21 -3.01
N ASP A 283 6.76 -30.53 -4.14
CA ASP A 283 7.32 -30.22 -5.47
C ASP A 283 7.42 -28.70 -5.71
N ALA A 284 6.58 -27.92 -5.00
CA ALA A 284 6.57 -26.46 -5.07
C ALA A 284 7.67 -25.79 -4.22
N ARG A 285 8.33 -26.56 -3.33
CA ARG A 285 9.37 -26.08 -2.41
C ARG A 285 10.43 -27.18 -2.20
N LYS A 286 11.50 -27.15 -3.01
CA LYS A 286 12.60 -28.13 -2.96
C LYS A 286 13.69 -27.86 -1.92
N ALA A 287 13.60 -26.73 -1.20
CA ALA A 287 14.56 -26.31 -0.19
C ALA A 287 14.70 -27.31 0.97
N MET A 288 15.85 -27.23 1.66
CA MET A 288 16.03 -27.83 2.99
C MET A 288 15.51 -26.85 4.05
N GLN A 289 14.92 -27.36 5.13
CA GLN A 289 14.41 -26.55 6.22
C GLN A 289 14.62 -27.17 7.59
N ALA A 290 14.66 -26.34 8.62
CA ALA A 290 14.66 -26.74 10.02
C ALA A 290 14.02 -25.63 10.88
N GLY A 291 13.13 -26.02 11.78
CA GLY A 291 12.64 -25.14 12.85
C GLY A 291 13.65 -25.06 13.98
N VAL A 292 13.92 -23.84 14.44
CA VAL A 292 14.84 -23.55 15.54
C VAL A 292 14.05 -22.88 16.65
N LYS A 293 13.87 -23.63 17.75
CA LYS A 293 13.17 -23.13 18.92
C LYS A 293 13.90 -21.94 19.53
N VAL A 294 13.17 -20.85 19.77
CA VAL A 294 13.76 -19.63 20.32
C VAL A 294 14.02 -19.81 21.83
N PRO A 295 15.26 -19.65 22.31
CA PRO A 295 15.60 -19.83 23.71
C PRO A 295 15.36 -18.55 24.52
N TRP A 296 14.11 -18.09 24.62
CA TRP A 296 13.73 -16.79 25.25
C TRP A 296 14.31 -16.57 26.65
N HIS A 297 14.38 -17.62 27.47
CA HIS A 297 15.00 -17.58 28.81
C HIS A 297 16.48 -17.17 28.82
N LYS A 298 17.17 -17.17 27.67
CA LYS A 298 18.57 -16.76 27.50
C LYS A 298 18.72 -15.38 26.85
N GLU A 299 17.63 -14.69 26.52
CA GLU A 299 17.67 -13.36 25.90
C GLU A 299 18.50 -12.39 26.75
N ALA A 300 18.23 -12.33 28.06
CA ALA A 300 18.96 -11.46 28.99
C ALA A 300 20.47 -11.76 29.10
N SER A 301 20.88 -12.97 28.71
CA SER A 301 22.30 -13.36 28.64
C SER A 301 22.96 -13.07 27.28
N GLY A 302 22.23 -12.47 26.35
CA GLY A 302 22.72 -12.13 25.01
C GLY A 302 22.74 -13.32 24.04
N ASP A 303 21.84 -14.30 24.20
CA ASP A 303 21.73 -15.39 23.24
C ASP A 303 21.36 -14.84 21.84
N PRO A 304 22.13 -15.17 20.78
CA PRO A 304 21.95 -14.57 19.47
C PRO A 304 20.61 -14.91 18.81
N ILE A 305 20.05 -16.11 19.06
CA ILE A 305 18.78 -16.54 18.45
C ILE A 305 17.62 -15.82 19.12
N ALA A 306 17.63 -15.73 20.46
CA ALA A 306 16.63 -14.97 21.19
C ALA A 306 16.69 -13.47 20.88
N THR A 307 17.90 -12.91 20.78
CA THR A 307 18.12 -11.48 20.43
C THR A 307 17.61 -11.16 19.02
N LEU A 308 17.87 -12.04 18.05
CA LEU A 308 17.34 -11.91 16.69
C LEU A 308 15.80 -11.92 16.71
N SER A 309 15.21 -12.92 17.37
CA SER A 309 13.75 -13.07 17.46
C SER A 309 13.10 -11.84 18.10
N ARG A 310 13.65 -11.31 19.20
CA ARG A 310 13.23 -10.03 19.81
C ARG A 310 13.22 -8.89 18.79
N ARG A 311 14.35 -8.71 18.08
CA ARG A 311 14.52 -7.66 17.08
C ARG A 311 13.46 -7.74 15.97
N VAL A 312 13.07 -8.95 15.55
CA VAL A 312 12.03 -9.16 14.54
C VAL A 312 10.68 -8.58 14.96
N TYR A 313 10.19 -8.91 16.15
CA TYR A 313 8.86 -8.45 16.54
C TYR A 313 8.84 -7.03 17.10
N ASP A 314 9.96 -6.53 17.63
CA ASP A 314 10.11 -5.09 17.94
C ASP A 314 10.03 -4.24 16.67
N PHE A 315 10.70 -4.67 15.59
CA PHE A 315 10.57 -4.02 14.29
C PHE A 315 9.13 -4.09 13.77
N THR A 316 8.49 -5.26 13.93
CA THR A 316 7.09 -5.47 13.55
C THR A 316 6.18 -4.49 14.27
N ASN A 317 6.29 -4.40 15.60
CA ASN A 317 5.50 -3.47 16.40
C ASN A 317 5.77 -2.00 16.04
N PHE A 318 7.01 -1.65 15.71
CA PHE A 318 7.36 -0.31 15.25
C PHE A 318 6.62 0.07 13.95
N VAL A 319 6.57 -0.82 12.96
CA VAL A 319 5.95 -0.51 11.65
C VAL A 319 4.44 -0.74 11.61
N THR A 320 3.90 -1.62 12.44
CA THR A 320 2.47 -1.99 12.39
C THR A 320 1.64 -1.49 13.57
N GLY A 321 2.24 -1.27 14.75
CA GLY A 321 1.51 -1.01 15.98
C GLY A 321 0.66 -2.19 16.47
N PHE A 322 0.98 -3.43 16.09
CA PHE A 322 0.20 -4.62 16.48
C PHE A 322 0.29 -5.01 17.95
N ASP A 323 1.28 -4.49 18.67
CA ASP A 323 1.54 -4.81 20.08
C ASP A 323 1.70 -6.32 20.33
N LEU A 324 2.51 -6.95 19.47
CA LEU A 324 2.81 -8.38 19.55
C LEU A 324 3.75 -8.68 20.72
N GLU A 325 3.53 -9.82 21.36
CA GLU A 325 4.32 -10.33 22.46
C GLU A 325 5.11 -11.60 22.08
N GLU A 326 5.95 -12.08 22.99
CA GLU A 326 6.79 -13.28 22.84
C GLU A 326 5.99 -14.51 22.37
N HIS A 327 4.78 -14.69 22.89
CA HIS A 327 3.93 -15.84 22.60
C HIS A 327 3.33 -15.82 21.18
N GLY A 328 3.40 -14.68 20.49
CA GLY A 328 3.01 -14.50 19.10
C GLY A 328 4.07 -14.87 18.08
N GLN A 329 5.26 -15.25 18.52
CA GLN A 329 6.40 -15.47 17.63
C GLN A 329 6.58 -16.97 17.37
N GLU A 330 6.32 -17.40 16.13
CA GLU A 330 6.66 -18.78 15.73
C GLU A 330 8.18 -19.01 15.81
N ASP A 331 8.57 -20.29 15.91
CA ASP A 331 9.98 -20.68 15.85
C ASP A 331 10.66 -20.15 14.58
N LEU A 332 11.95 -19.82 14.70
CA LEU A 332 12.74 -19.33 13.57
C LEU A 332 12.99 -20.49 12.59
N MET A 333 12.60 -20.31 11.34
CA MET A 333 12.82 -21.30 10.29
C MET A 333 14.08 -21.00 9.51
N SER A 334 15.09 -21.89 9.60
CA SER A 334 16.20 -21.90 8.65
C SER A 334 15.75 -22.56 7.36
N ILE A 335 15.86 -21.87 6.23
CA ILE A 335 15.49 -22.38 4.90
C ILE A 335 16.69 -22.21 3.96
N GLN A 336 17.09 -23.30 3.30
CA GLN A 336 18.30 -23.36 2.48
C GLN A 336 17.98 -23.85 1.06
N TYR A 337 18.38 -23.08 0.06
CA TYR A 337 18.21 -23.37 -1.37
C TYR A 337 19.58 -23.54 -2.02
N PHE A 338 19.73 -24.53 -2.90
CA PHE A 338 21.00 -24.90 -3.51
C PHE A 338 20.94 -24.81 -5.04
N GLY A 339 21.86 -24.03 -5.63
CA GLY A 339 21.96 -23.86 -7.08
C GLY A 339 22.50 -25.08 -7.83
N ASP A 340 23.21 -25.97 -7.14
CA ASP A 340 23.80 -27.18 -7.72
C ASP A 340 22.80 -28.06 -8.49
N ASN A 341 21.52 -28.04 -8.12
CA ASN A 341 20.46 -28.76 -8.82
C ASN A 341 20.35 -28.29 -10.27
N TYR A 342 20.42 -26.98 -10.50
CA TYR A 342 20.37 -26.40 -11.84
C TYR A 342 21.62 -26.74 -12.66
N GLU A 343 22.81 -26.67 -12.05
CA GLU A 343 24.07 -27.05 -12.72
C GLU A 343 24.08 -28.52 -13.16
N LYS A 344 23.31 -29.38 -12.47
CA LYS A 344 23.12 -30.80 -12.79
C LYS A 344 22.01 -31.07 -13.81
N GLY A 345 21.33 -30.03 -14.30
CA GLY A 345 20.21 -30.14 -15.25
C GLY A 345 18.86 -30.48 -14.61
N GLU A 346 18.75 -30.39 -13.29
CA GLU A 346 17.47 -30.52 -12.57
C GLU A 346 16.74 -29.18 -12.48
N PRO A 347 15.41 -29.16 -12.24
CA PRO A 347 14.70 -27.91 -11.98
C PRO A 347 15.29 -27.19 -10.76
N PRO A 348 15.59 -25.87 -10.86
CA PRO A 348 16.27 -25.12 -9.82
C PRO A 348 15.44 -25.02 -8.55
N ASP A 349 16.12 -24.87 -7.42
CA ASP A 349 15.49 -24.62 -6.13
C ASP A 349 14.81 -23.25 -6.14
N ARG A 350 13.52 -23.24 -5.83
CA ARG A 350 12.69 -22.03 -5.73
C ARG A 350 11.56 -22.22 -4.74
N TYR A 351 10.86 -21.13 -4.42
CA TYR A 351 9.56 -21.18 -3.75
C TYR A 351 8.54 -20.52 -4.67
N MET A 352 7.57 -21.29 -5.16
CA MET A 352 6.46 -20.78 -5.97
C MET A 352 5.68 -19.67 -5.25
N PRO A 353 4.99 -18.79 -6.01
CA PRO A 353 4.16 -17.73 -5.42
C PRO A 353 3.14 -18.25 -4.40
N HIS A 354 3.10 -17.64 -3.22
CA HIS A 354 2.22 -18.00 -2.12
C HIS A 354 1.97 -16.82 -1.17
N CYS A 355 1.08 -17.03 -0.20
CA CYS A 355 0.84 -16.14 0.93
C CYS A 355 1.15 -16.88 2.23
N ASP A 356 1.81 -16.20 3.17
CA ASP A 356 2.19 -16.79 4.47
C ASP A 356 1.03 -16.83 5.47
N GLY A 357 0.07 -15.90 5.32
CA GLY A 357 -1.23 -15.92 5.97
C GLY A 357 -2.34 -15.75 4.95
N ASP A 358 -3.57 -15.52 5.43
CA ASP A 358 -4.72 -15.27 4.56
C ASP A 358 -4.49 -13.99 3.73
N CYS A 359 -4.68 -14.07 2.41
CA CYS A 359 -4.52 -12.95 1.48
C CYS A 359 -5.75 -12.79 0.56
N ASN A 360 -6.92 -13.01 1.14
CA ASN A 360 -8.22 -13.10 0.47
C ASN A 360 -9.13 -11.89 0.72
N GLY A 361 -8.65 -10.85 1.42
CA GLY A 361 -9.44 -9.67 1.78
C GLY A 361 -10.57 -9.95 2.79
N LEU A 362 -10.55 -11.09 3.49
CA LEU A 362 -11.52 -11.42 4.53
C LEU A 362 -11.03 -10.93 5.90
N PRO A 363 -11.94 -10.84 6.91
CA PRO A 363 -11.53 -10.54 8.28
C PRO A 363 -10.49 -11.52 8.82
N HIS A 364 -9.54 -10.99 9.57
CA HIS A 364 -8.52 -11.76 10.28
C HIS A 364 -9.16 -12.74 11.26
N ARG A 365 -8.63 -13.96 11.29
CA ARG A 365 -9.00 -14.98 12.27
C ARG A 365 -8.03 -14.92 13.44
N ILE A 366 -8.58 -14.90 14.65
CA ILE A 366 -7.80 -14.90 15.90
C ILE A 366 -6.80 -16.06 15.87
N GLY A 367 -5.55 -15.77 16.26
CA GLY A 367 -4.48 -16.77 16.28
C GLY A 367 -3.81 -16.99 14.93
N ASN A 368 -4.23 -16.35 13.83
CA ASN A 368 -3.55 -16.49 12.55
C ASN A 368 -2.32 -15.58 12.46
N ARG A 369 -1.46 -15.90 11.48
CA ARG A 369 -0.32 -15.07 11.13
C ARG A 369 -0.77 -13.70 10.63
N VAL A 370 0.03 -12.67 10.88
CA VAL A 370 -0.23 -11.27 10.50
C VAL A 370 0.96 -10.60 9.82
N ALA A 371 2.17 -11.13 10.01
CA ALA A 371 3.38 -10.61 9.43
C ALA A 371 4.45 -11.69 9.30
N THR A 372 5.42 -11.43 8.42
CA THR A 372 6.59 -12.26 8.19
C THR A 372 7.84 -11.39 8.15
N MET A 373 8.93 -11.92 8.70
CA MET A 373 10.28 -11.43 8.46
C MET A 373 11.11 -12.49 7.74
N VAL A 374 11.76 -12.13 6.63
CA VAL A 374 12.72 -12.96 5.91
C VAL A 374 14.10 -12.32 5.99
N VAL A 375 15.02 -12.97 6.68
CA VAL A 375 16.38 -12.47 6.96
C VAL A 375 17.40 -13.24 6.12
N TYR A 376 18.38 -12.57 5.52
CA TYR A 376 19.32 -13.17 4.57
C TYR A 376 20.71 -13.40 5.17
N CYS A 377 21.07 -14.67 5.40
CA CYS A 377 22.39 -15.05 5.92
C CYS A 377 23.38 -15.44 4.82
N GLU A 378 22.90 -15.97 3.71
CA GLU A 378 23.70 -16.27 2.52
C GLU A 378 22.87 -15.94 1.28
N ILE A 379 23.49 -15.27 0.30
CA ILE A 379 22.87 -14.93 -0.97
C ILE A 379 23.57 -15.69 -2.10
N PRO A 380 22.82 -16.14 -3.12
CA PRO A 380 23.41 -16.89 -4.20
C PRO A 380 24.17 -15.98 -5.17
N GLU A 381 25.09 -16.57 -5.93
CA GLU A 381 25.81 -15.87 -6.99
C GLU A 381 24.86 -15.45 -8.12
N VAL A 382 23.88 -16.31 -8.43
CA VAL A 382 22.91 -16.09 -9.51
C VAL A 382 21.50 -16.52 -9.10
N GLY A 383 20.54 -15.62 -9.26
CA GLY A 383 19.12 -15.86 -8.99
C GLY A 383 18.74 -15.55 -7.54
N GLY A 384 17.71 -16.22 -7.02
CA GLY A 384 17.35 -16.17 -5.60
C GLY A 384 16.73 -14.88 -5.08
N ALA A 385 16.30 -13.97 -5.94
CA ALA A 385 15.54 -12.77 -5.56
C ALA A 385 14.24 -13.12 -4.82
N THR A 386 13.70 -12.18 -4.04
CA THR A 386 12.34 -12.25 -3.50
C THR A 386 11.43 -11.36 -4.34
N GLN A 387 10.32 -11.90 -4.84
CA GLN A 387 9.40 -11.19 -5.71
C GLN A 387 8.03 -11.08 -5.08
N PHE A 388 7.48 -9.87 -4.97
CA PHE A 388 6.07 -9.64 -4.68
C PHE A 388 5.35 -9.32 -5.99
N ARG A 389 4.64 -10.31 -6.52
CA ARG A 389 4.20 -10.26 -7.93
C ARG A 389 3.05 -9.28 -8.16
N ASN A 390 2.14 -9.15 -7.20
CA ASN A 390 0.94 -8.32 -7.33
C ASN A 390 1.20 -6.85 -7.01
N SER A 391 2.27 -6.54 -6.26
CA SER A 391 2.74 -5.17 -6.00
C SER A 391 3.88 -4.74 -6.94
N GLY A 392 4.38 -5.63 -7.79
CA GLY A 392 5.44 -5.33 -8.76
C GLY A 392 6.83 -5.15 -8.14
N ILE A 393 7.02 -5.52 -6.87
CA ILE A 393 8.27 -5.30 -6.14
C ILE A 393 9.22 -6.48 -6.32
N HIS A 394 10.39 -6.23 -6.90
CA HIS A 394 11.48 -7.18 -7.07
C HIS A 394 12.63 -6.84 -6.14
N LEU A 395 13.06 -7.77 -5.29
CA LEU A 395 14.12 -7.54 -4.32
C LEU A 395 15.29 -8.50 -4.57
N LYS A 396 16.45 -7.95 -4.93
CA LYS A 396 17.74 -8.65 -4.86
C LYS A 396 18.34 -8.42 -3.47
N PRO A 397 18.32 -9.43 -2.58
CA PRO A 397 18.80 -9.25 -1.22
C PRO A 397 20.33 -9.18 -1.16
N LYS A 398 20.84 -8.58 -0.08
CA LYS A 398 22.25 -8.70 0.33
C LYS A 398 22.32 -9.46 1.66
N VAL A 399 23.49 -10.03 1.95
CA VAL A 399 23.76 -10.64 3.26
C VAL A 399 23.56 -9.59 4.35
N GLY A 400 22.93 -9.98 5.46
CA GLY A 400 22.65 -9.10 6.59
C GLY A 400 21.29 -8.38 6.49
N MET A 401 20.71 -8.26 5.29
CA MET A 401 19.42 -7.59 5.11
C MET A 401 18.25 -8.43 5.65
N ALA A 402 17.12 -7.77 5.87
CA ALA A 402 15.84 -8.43 6.09
C ALA A 402 14.72 -7.79 5.25
N THR A 403 13.78 -8.62 4.79
CA THR A 403 12.53 -8.21 4.15
C THR A 403 11.38 -8.51 5.09
N PHE A 404 10.68 -7.46 5.50
CA PHE A 404 9.47 -7.52 6.31
C PHE A 404 8.24 -7.33 5.44
N PHE A 405 7.16 -8.06 5.75
CA PHE A 405 5.85 -7.73 5.22
C PHE A 405 4.71 -8.10 6.18
N SER A 406 3.66 -7.28 6.22
CA SER A 406 2.44 -7.52 6.99
C SER A 406 1.22 -7.58 6.09
N TYR A 407 0.23 -8.35 6.50
CA TYR A 407 -0.93 -8.70 5.69
C TYR A 407 -2.27 -8.61 6.45
N VAL A 408 -2.33 -7.71 7.44
CA VAL A 408 -3.58 -7.34 8.13
C VAL A 408 -3.62 -5.82 8.35
N GLY A 409 -4.79 -5.23 8.11
CA GLY A 409 -5.06 -3.82 8.31
C GLY A 409 -5.42 -3.47 9.75
N SER A 410 -5.46 -2.17 10.04
CA SER A 410 -5.92 -1.64 11.32
C SER A 410 -7.41 -1.95 11.58
N ASP A 411 -8.18 -2.14 10.50
CA ASP A 411 -9.59 -2.57 10.50
C ASP A 411 -9.77 -4.09 10.70
N GLY A 412 -8.66 -4.84 10.81
CA GLY A 412 -8.68 -6.29 10.92
C GLY A 412 -8.99 -7.02 9.61
N ILE A 413 -9.00 -6.33 8.48
CA ILE A 413 -9.15 -6.95 7.16
C ILE A 413 -7.78 -7.40 6.65
N MET A 414 -7.71 -8.63 6.14
CA MET A 414 -6.48 -9.20 5.61
C MET A 414 -6.11 -8.57 4.26
N ASP A 415 -4.85 -8.71 3.87
CA ASP A 415 -4.39 -8.38 2.52
C ASP A 415 -5.24 -9.07 1.44
N ASP A 416 -5.34 -8.47 0.25
CA ASP A 416 -5.98 -9.07 -0.93
C ASP A 416 -4.93 -9.46 -1.99
N GLY A 417 -3.79 -9.96 -1.50
CA GLY A 417 -2.71 -10.55 -2.29
C GLY A 417 -1.59 -9.59 -2.70
N PHE A 418 -1.52 -8.35 -2.21
CA PHE A 418 -0.36 -7.47 -2.47
C PHE A 418 0.96 -8.03 -1.92
N THR A 419 0.90 -8.81 -0.82
CA THR A 419 2.07 -9.45 -0.21
C THR A 419 2.30 -10.88 -0.71
N GLU A 420 1.55 -11.33 -1.72
CA GLU A 420 1.80 -12.62 -2.37
C GLU A 420 3.18 -12.60 -3.01
N HIS A 421 4.02 -13.55 -2.59
CA HIS A 421 5.44 -13.51 -2.87
C HIS A 421 6.02 -14.86 -3.27
N SER A 422 7.18 -14.83 -3.92
CA SER A 422 7.94 -16.00 -4.33
C SER A 422 9.43 -15.83 -4.04
N GLY A 423 10.13 -16.95 -3.92
CA GLY A 423 11.58 -16.99 -4.03
C GLY A 423 11.94 -17.37 -5.46
N CYS A 424 12.55 -16.45 -6.20
CA CYS A 424 13.03 -16.73 -7.56
C CYS A 424 14.03 -17.91 -7.55
N PRO A 425 14.15 -18.64 -8.66
CA PRO A 425 15.10 -19.75 -8.80
C PRO A 425 16.52 -19.39 -8.38
N VAL A 426 17.15 -20.25 -7.57
CA VAL A 426 18.59 -20.23 -7.30
C VAL A 426 19.29 -21.02 -8.40
N LEU A 427 20.12 -20.34 -9.18
CA LEU A 427 20.77 -20.94 -10.36
C LEU A 427 22.24 -21.28 -10.11
N LYS A 428 22.91 -20.53 -9.23
CA LYS A 428 24.32 -20.74 -8.87
C LYS A 428 24.61 -20.26 -7.45
N GLY A 429 25.36 -21.05 -6.68
CA GLY A 429 25.62 -20.80 -5.26
C GLY A 429 24.43 -21.17 -4.38
N ASN A 430 24.45 -20.72 -3.12
CA ASN A 430 23.43 -21.07 -2.14
C ASN A 430 22.70 -19.83 -1.63
N LYS A 431 21.46 -20.03 -1.22
CA LYS A 431 20.67 -19.04 -0.48
C LYS A 431 20.27 -19.63 0.87
N LYS A 432 20.66 -18.98 1.95
CA LYS A 432 20.23 -19.35 3.31
C LYS A 432 19.50 -18.18 3.94
N ILE A 433 18.24 -18.42 4.29
CA ILE A 433 17.37 -17.43 4.94
C ILE A 433 16.90 -17.94 6.29
N VAL A 434 16.63 -17.00 7.17
CA VAL A 434 15.90 -17.22 8.42
C VAL A 434 14.55 -16.54 8.29
N THR A 435 13.48 -17.29 8.45
CA THR A 435 12.12 -16.76 8.38
C THR A 435 11.45 -16.86 9.74
N GLN A 436 10.78 -15.79 10.15
CA GLN A 436 9.87 -15.81 11.29
C GLN A 436 8.48 -15.39 10.85
N TRP A 437 7.48 -16.10 11.34
CA TRP A 437 6.08 -15.73 11.21
C TRP A 437 5.53 -15.30 12.55
N MET A 438 4.68 -14.27 12.50
CA MET A 438 4.17 -13.62 13.70
C MET A 438 2.65 -13.68 13.70
N ARG A 439 2.06 -14.04 14.83
CA ARG A 439 0.62 -14.24 15.03
C ARG A 439 0.03 -13.17 15.95
N LYS A 440 -1.26 -12.87 15.73
CA LYS A 440 -2.03 -11.93 16.54
C LYS A 440 -3.23 -12.63 17.19
N GLY A 441 -3.62 -12.16 18.37
CA GLY A 441 -4.72 -12.77 19.13
C GLY A 441 -4.32 -14.07 19.83
N VAL A 442 -3.06 -14.16 20.23
CA VAL A 442 -2.49 -15.23 21.06
C VAL A 442 -1.90 -14.61 22.32
N ASP A 443 -1.73 -15.41 23.36
CA ASP A 443 -1.22 -14.97 24.66
C ASP A 443 -0.41 -16.08 25.33
N LYS A 444 -0.03 -15.87 26.59
CA LYS A 444 0.75 -16.83 27.36
C LYS A 444 0.01 -18.15 27.61
N ASP A 445 -1.31 -18.10 27.76
CA ASP A 445 -2.13 -19.27 28.06
C ASP A 445 -2.55 -19.99 26.76
N ASN A 446 -2.55 -19.27 25.64
CA ASN A 446 -2.86 -19.73 24.29
C ASN A 446 -1.77 -19.28 23.31
N PRO A 447 -0.52 -19.77 23.43
CA PRO A 447 0.58 -19.40 22.56
C PRO A 447 0.36 -19.84 21.11
N TRP A 448 1.23 -19.38 20.20
CA TRP A 448 1.12 -19.68 18.77
C TRP A 448 0.99 -21.17 18.43
N ASP A 449 1.62 -22.05 19.22
CA ASP A 449 1.61 -23.51 19.05
C ASP A 449 0.35 -24.18 19.63
N SER A 450 -0.57 -23.41 20.23
CA SER A 450 -1.91 -23.86 20.61
C SER A 450 -2.89 -23.92 19.42
N PHE A 451 -2.48 -23.44 18.25
CA PHE A 451 -3.29 -23.40 17.04
C PHE A 451 -2.65 -24.26 15.95
N ASN A 452 -3.43 -25.18 15.37
CA ASN A 452 -2.94 -25.96 14.25
C ASN A 452 -2.76 -25.10 12.98
N THR A 453 -2.29 -25.72 11.90
CA THR A 453 -2.05 -25.03 10.60
C THR A 453 -3.32 -24.44 9.96
N LEU A 454 -4.51 -24.81 10.44
CA LEU A 454 -5.80 -24.28 9.98
C LEU A 454 -6.32 -23.13 10.87
N GLY A 455 -5.58 -22.75 11.92
CA GLY A 455 -5.99 -21.73 12.88
C GLY A 455 -7.06 -22.22 13.85
N VAL A 456 -7.22 -23.55 14.00
CA VAL A 456 -8.11 -24.14 15.01
C VAL A 456 -7.30 -24.33 16.28
N GLN A 457 -7.79 -23.78 17.38
CA GLN A 457 -7.23 -24.02 18.70
C GLN A 457 -7.32 -25.51 19.01
N GLU A 458 -6.20 -26.14 19.34
CA GLU A 458 -6.19 -27.50 19.83
C GLU A 458 -6.85 -27.48 21.22
N THR A 459 -8.12 -27.85 21.30
CA THR A 459 -8.80 -28.07 22.58
C THR A 459 -8.20 -29.32 23.21
N GLU A 460 -7.85 -29.27 24.49
CA GLU A 460 -7.49 -30.45 25.27
C GLU A 460 -8.62 -31.51 25.22
N GLU A 461 -8.58 -32.42 24.25
CA GLU A 461 -9.35 -33.66 24.26
C GLU A 461 -8.39 -34.87 24.35
N HIS A 462 -8.11 -35.19 25.62
CA HIS A 462 -7.70 -36.49 26.22
C HIS A 462 -6.41 -37.20 25.77
#